data_AF-A0A9N9AJR0-F1
#
_entry.id   AF-A0A9N9AJR0-F1
#
_cell.length_a   1.000
_cell.length_b   1.000
_cell.length_c   1.000
_cell.angle_alpha   90.00
_cell.angle_beta   90.00
_cell.angle_gamma   90.00
#
_symmetry.space_group_name_H-M   'P 1'
#
loop_
_entity.id
_entity.type
_entity.pdbx_description
1 polymer ?
#
loop_
_entity_poly.entity_id
_entity_poly.type
_entity_poly.pdbx_seq_one_letter_code
_entity_poly.pdbx_strand_id
1 'polypeptide(L)'
;MTTSLEAYLSAFADILTSDERNLLLNPPYVLDVPLDSLIEPMRRRNQTRYSRPPRPANSWVLFCKNFNRRLRSQYPEQSYMLAAVTRMAMNDWNNQPIVVRQYFDLLSRLAMQRHREVYPLLAQTIPSA
;
A
#
# COMPACT_ATOMS: atom_id res chain seq x y z
N MET A 1 -23.85 -2.66 -2.71
CA MET A 1 -22.54 -2.13 -2.25
C MET A 1 -21.50 -3.15 -2.67
N THR A 2 -20.79 -2.89 -3.76
CA THR A 2 -19.65 -3.74 -4.17
C THR A 2 -18.57 -3.63 -3.10
N THR A 3 -18.14 -4.77 -2.57
CA THR A 3 -17.00 -4.83 -1.65
C THR A 3 -15.77 -4.29 -2.39
N SER A 4 -14.96 -3.48 -1.71
CA SER A 4 -13.74 -2.87 -2.24
C SER A 4 -12.86 -3.89 -2.99
N LEU A 5 -12.79 -5.14 -2.48
CA LEU A 5 -12.09 -6.25 -3.11
C LEU A 5 -12.63 -6.63 -4.51
N GLU A 6 -13.95 -6.74 -4.69
CA GLU A 6 -14.56 -7.08 -5.99
C GLU A 6 -14.34 -5.98 -7.03
N ALA A 7 -14.37 -4.72 -6.58
CA ALA A 7 -14.03 -3.59 -7.44
C ALA A 7 -12.57 -3.69 -7.92
N TYR A 8 -11.63 -4.10 -7.05
CA TYR A 8 -10.25 -4.34 -7.46
C TYR A 8 -10.08 -5.55 -8.36
N LEU A 9 -10.71 -6.69 -8.06
CA LEU A 9 -10.63 -7.86 -8.93
C LEU A 9 -11.17 -7.55 -10.34
N SER A 10 -12.24 -6.76 -10.43
CA SER A 10 -12.80 -6.32 -11.70
C SER A 10 -11.95 -5.25 -12.40
N ALA A 11 -11.48 -4.22 -11.70
CA ALA A 11 -10.72 -3.12 -12.31
C ALA A 11 -9.30 -3.54 -12.71
N PHE A 12 -8.79 -4.62 -12.13
CA PHE A 12 -7.43 -5.13 -12.35
C PHE A 12 -7.44 -6.52 -12.99
N ALA A 13 -8.58 -7.00 -13.48
CA ALA A 13 -8.72 -8.33 -14.06
C ALA A 13 -7.66 -8.58 -15.14
N ASP A 14 -7.39 -7.58 -15.99
CA ASP A 14 -6.48 -7.72 -17.13
C ASP A 14 -4.98 -7.67 -16.76
N ILE A 15 -4.64 -7.29 -15.52
CA ILE A 15 -3.25 -7.08 -15.08
C ILE A 15 -2.83 -7.96 -13.89
N LEU A 16 -3.77 -8.67 -13.27
CA LEU A 16 -3.47 -9.63 -12.20
C LEU A 16 -3.28 -11.03 -12.76
N THR A 17 -2.17 -11.66 -12.38
CA THR A 17 -1.98 -13.09 -12.61
C THR A 17 -2.89 -13.92 -11.70
N SER A 18 -3.07 -15.21 -12.00
CA SER A 18 -3.84 -16.13 -11.14
C SER A 18 -3.29 -16.16 -9.71
N ASP A 19 -1.97 -16.17 -9.55
CA ASP A 19 -1.32 -16.16 -8.25
C ASP A 19 -1.60 -14.86 -7.48
N GLU A 20 -1.57 -13.72 -8.18
CA GLU A 20 -1.85 -12.42 -7.57
C GLU A 20 -3.31 -12.29 -7.14
N ARG A 21 -4.25 -12.80 -7.94
CA ARG A 21 -5.66 -12.89 -7.53
C ARG A 21 -5.80 -13.76 -6.28
N ASN A 22 -5.10 -14.90 -6.23
CA ASN A 22 -5.09 -15.75 -5.06
C ASN A 22 -4.51 -15.04 -3.83
N LEU A 23 -3.47 -14.23 -3.98
CA LEU A 23 -2.92 -13.41 -2.89
C LEU A 23 -3.90 -12.35 -2.37
N LEU A 24 -4.84 -11.86 -3.18
CA LEU A 24 -5.89 -10.94 -2.72
C LEU A 24 -7.05 -11.66 -2.04
N LEU A 25 -7.44 -12.83 -2.56
CA LEU A 25 -8.52 -13.65 -2.02
C LEU A 25 -8.12 -14.36 -0.72
N ASN A 26 -6.86 -14.79 -0.65
CA ASN A 26 -6.27 -15.54 0.46
C ASN A 26 -5.00 -14.82 0.93
N PRO A 27 -5.14 -13.65 1.60
CA PRO A 27 -4.00 -12.80 1.93
C PRO A 27 -3.04 -13.52 2.90
N PRO A 28 -1.73 -13.62 2.58
CA PRO A 28 -0.74 -14.26 3.44
C PRO A 28 -0.38 -13.43 4.67
N TYR A 29 -0.97 -12.22 4.78
CA TYR A 29 -0.67 -11.25 5.83
C TYR A 29 -1.92 -10.44 6.14
N VAL A 30 -2.32 -10.41 7.41
CA VAL A 30 -3.51 -9.64 7.81
C VAL A 30 -3.17 -8.15 7.89
N LEU A 31 -4.05 -7.34 7.30
CA LEU A 31 -3.91 -5.89 7.30
C LEU A 31 -4.68 -5.28 8.48
N ASP A 32 -3.97 -4.52 9.31
CA ASP A 32 -4.49 -3.69 10.39
C ASP A 32 -4.98 -2.32 9.88
N VAL A 33 -4.63 -1.98 8.63
CA VAL A 33 -5.14 -0.83 7.88
C VAL A 33 -6.01 -1.35 6.74
N PRO A 34 -7.25 -0.85 6.56
CA PRO A 34 -8.10 -1.26 5.43
C PRO A 34 -7.38 -1.05 4.09
N LEU A 35 -7.56 -1.98 3.15
CA LEU A 35 -6.86 -1.98 1.86
C LEU A 35 -6.99 -0.64 1.12
N ASP A 36 -8.21 -0.10 1.01
CA ASP A 36 -8.46 1.21 0.38
C ASP A 36 -7.64 2.32 1.03
N SER A 37 -7.66 2.36 2.37
CA SER A 37 -6.89 3.35 3.13
C SER A 37 -5.39 3.17 2.96
N LEU A 38 -4.94 1.93 2.73
CA LEU A 38 -3.53 1.60 2.58
C LEU A 38 -3.00 2.10 1.22
N ILE A 39 -3.75 1.89 0.14
CA ILE A 39 -3.35 2.21 -1.24
C ILE A 39 -3.71 3.63 -1.69
N GLU A 40 -4.61 4.32 -0.99
CA GLU A 40 -5.01 5.69 -1.34
C GLU A 40 -3.79 6.64 -1.28
N PRO A 41 -3.57 7.50 -2.30
CA PRO A 41 -2.46 8.44 -2.32
C PRO A 41 -2.53 9.41 -1.14
N MET A 42 -1.62 9.24 -0.17
CA MET A 42 -1.65 10.06 1.05
C MET A 42 -1.06 11.45 0.78
N ARG A 43 -1.93 12.45 0.75
CA ARG A 43 -1.50 13.85 0.71
C ARG A 43 -0.89 14.24 2.05
N ARG A 44 0.24 14.95 2.03
CA ARG A 44 0.76 15.60 3.24
C ARG A 44 -0.21 16.71 3.66
N ARG A 45 -0.36 16.95 4.97
CA ARG A 45 -1.29 17.95 5.52
C ARG A 45 -1.14 19.36 4.93
N ASN A 46 0.05 19.69 4.44
CA ASN A 46 0.40 20.99 3.87
C ASN A 46 0.44 21.00 2.32
N GLN A 47 0.03 19.91 1.64
CA GLN A 47 -0.06 19.90 0.18
C GLN A 47 -1.30 20.64 -0.28
N THR A 48 -1.10 21.68 -1.07
CA THR A 48 -2.18 22.37 -1.78
C THR A 48 -2.47 21.63 -3.09
N ARG A 49 -3.59 21.97 -3.76
CA ARG A 49 -3.90 21.46 -5.10
C ARG A 49 -2.84 21.80 -6.17
N TYR A 50 -1.95 22.75 -5.87
CA TYR A 50 -0.83 23.17 -6.72
C TYR A 50 0.48 22.46 -6.37
N SER A 51 0.51 21.71 -5.27
CA SER A 51 1.67 20.90 -4.91
C SER A 51 1.80 19.70 -5.86
N ARG A 52 3.05 19.31 -6.16
CA ARG A 52 3.32 18.08 -6.91
C ARG A 52 2.61 16.89 -6.24
N PRO A 53 1.96 16.00 -7.00
CA PRO A 53 1.32 14.81 -6.45
C PRO A 53 2.27 14.01 -5.56
N PRO A 54 1.78 13.44 -4.44
CA PRO A 54 2.59 12.58 -3.59
C PRO A 54 3.02 11.36 -4.40
N ARG A 55 4.25 10.88 -4.20
CA ARG A 55 4.67 9.63 -4.84
C ARG A 55 3.76 8.47 -4.39
N PRO A 56 3.40 7.55 -5.28
CA PRO A 56 2.71 6.33 -4.89
C PRO A 56 3.57 5.54 -3.91
N ALA A 57 2.92 4.91 -2.93
CA ALA A 57 3.61 4.15 -1.90
C ALA A 57 4.13 2.83 -2.46
N ASN A 58 5.40 2.53 -2.19
CA ASN A 58 6.00 1.23 -2.50
C ASN A 58 5.67 0.19 -1.40
N SER A 59 5.98 -1.08 -1.65
CA SER A 59 5.71 -2.22 -0.78
C SER A 59 6.18 -1.99 0.66
N TRP A 60 7.39 -1.45 0.81
CA TRP A 60 7.98 -1.15 2.12
C TRP A 60 7.21 -0.06 2.88
N VAL A 61 6.80 1.01 2.21
CA VAL A 61 6.00 2.08 2.83
C VAL A 61 4.63 1.56 3.27
N LEU A 62 4.00 0.73 2.44
CA LEU A 62 2.72 0.09 2.79
C LEU A 62 2.88 -0.83 4.01
N PHE A 63 3.92 -1.66 4.02
CA PHE A 63 4.24 -2.52 5.16
C PHE A 63 4.45 -1.73 6.44
N CYS A 64 5.30 -0.69 6.42
CA CYS A 64 5.55 0.18 7.56
C CYS A 64 4.27 0.83 8.11
N LYS A 65 3.40 1.30 7.22
CA LYS A 65 2.12 1.92 7.59
C LYS A 65 1.22 0.92 8.32
N ASN A 66 1.11 -0.30 7.80
CA ASN A 66 0.36 -1.37 8.46
C ASN A 66 0.99 -1.76 9.81
N PHE A 67 2.31 -1.99 9.83
CA PHE A 67 3.06 -2.35 11.02
C PHE A 67 2.86 -1.33 12.15
N ASN A 68 2.99 -0.03 11.85
CA ASN A 68 2.79 1.03 12.84
C ASN A 68 1.35 1.03 13.40
N ARG A 69 0.34 0.75 12.56
CA ARG A 69 -1.05 0.62 13.01
C ARG A 69 -1.22 -0.57 13.94
N ARG A 70 -0.65 -1.73 13.58
CA ARG A 70 -0.65 -2.93 14.43
C ARG A 70 0.00 -2.67 15.79
N LEU A 71 1.21 -2.12 15.77
CA LEU A 71 2.00 -1.85 16.97
C LEU A 71 1.23 -0.92 17.93
N ARG A 72 0.64 0.15 17.41
CA ARG A 72 -0.17 1.09 18.21
C ARG A 72 -1.47 0.48 18.73
N SER A 73 -2.02 -0.50 18.04
CA SER A 73 -3.23 -1.20 18.48
C SER A 73 -2.90 -2.22 19.57
N GLN A 74 -1.73 -2.87 19.50
CA GLN A 74 -1.26 -3.80 20.51
C GLN A 74 -0.77 -3.11 21.78
N TYR A 75 -0.19 -1.91 21.65
CA TYR A 75 0.39 -1.16 22.78
C TYR A 75 -0.12 0.29 22.77
N PRO A 76 -1.40 0.54 23.09
CA PRO A 76 -2.02 1.87 22.99
C PRO A 76 -1.41 2.90 23.94
N GLU A 77 -0.94 2.46 25.12
CA GLU A 77 -0.33 3.33 26.14
C GLU A 77 1.14 3.68 25.85
N GLN A 78 1.78 3.02 24.87
CA GLN A 78 3.18 3.24 24.55
C GLN A 78 3.36 4.28 23.44
N SER A 79 4.13 5.32 23.74
CA SER A 79 4.60 6.26 22.72
C SER A 79 5.88 5.75 22.08
N TYR A 80 5.86 5.52 20.77
CA TYR A 80 7.07 5.17 20.01
C TYR A 80 7.58 6.35 19.20
N MET A 81 8.88 6.59 19.26
CA MET A 81 9.56 7.45 18.30
C MET A 81 9.50 6.84 16.90
N LEU A 82 9.34 7.68 15.87
CA LEU A 82 9.26 7.22 14.49
C LEU A 82 10.46 6.35 14.08
N ALA A 83 11.68 6.74 14.48
CA ALA A 83 12.89 5.98 14.19
C ALA A 83 12.86 4.55 14.78
N ALA A 84 12.31 4.40 15.99
CA ALA A 84 12.17 3.09 16.63
C ALA A 84 11.15 2.22 15.87
N VAL A 85 10.00 2.78 15.50
CA VAL A 85 8.97 2.06 14.71
C VAL A 85 9.54 1.58 13.38
N THR A 86 10.24 2.45 12.65
CA THR A 86 10.84 2.07 11.36
C THR A 86 11.89 0.98 11.51
N ARG A 87 12.72 1.02 12.57
CA ARG A 87 13.70 -0.05 12.84
C ARG A 87 13.03 -1.38 13.16
N MET A 88 11.98 -1.37 13.98
CA MET A 88 11.20 -2.58 14.29
C MET A 88 10.53 -3.15 13.04
N ALA A 89 9.91 -2.29 12.23
CA ALA A 89 9.31 -2.68 10.96
C ALA A 89 10.35 -3.28 10.00
N MET A 90 11.58 -2.76 9.99
CA MET A 90 12.64 -3.25 9.10
C MET A 90 13.07 -4.65 9.50
N ASN A 91 13.22 -4.87 10.80
CA ASN A 91 13.51 -6.19 11.34
C ASN A 91 12.37 -7.18 11.04
N ASP A 92 11.12 -6.77 11.21
CA ASP A 92 9.96 -7.60 10.88
C ASP A 92 9.92 -7.94 9.39
N TRP A 93 10.03 -6.95 8.50
CA TRP A 93 10.06 -7.13 7.04
C TRP A 93 11.16 -8.08 6.57
N ASN A 94 12.35 -7.97 7.16
CA ASN A 94 13.47 -8.85 6.82
C ASN A 94 13.20 -10.31 7.18
N ASN A 95 12.37 -10.56 8.19
CA ASN A 95 11.95 -11.90 8.62
C ASN A 95 10.65 -12.38 7.97
N GLN A 96 9.94 -11.52 7.22
CA GLN A 96 8.71 -11.92 6.54
C GLN A 96 8.98 -12.95 5.43
N PRO A 97 8.12 -13.99 5.28
CA PRO A 97 8.18 -14.93 4.17
C PRO A 97 8.13 -14.24 2.80
N ILE A 98 8.69 -14.89 1.78
CA ILE A 98 8.70 -14.33 0.41
C ILE A 98 7.29 -14.04 -0.11
N VAL A 99 6.31 -14.88 0.22
CA VAL A 99 4.90 -14.72 -0.18
C VAL A 99 4.28 -13.44 0.40
N VAL A 100 4.69 -13.02 1.60
CA VAL A 100 4.26 -11.75 2.19
C VAL A 100 4.86 -10.57 1.43
N ARG A 101 6.14 -10.66 1.03
CA ARG A 101 6.77 -9.60 0.22
C ARG A 101 6.09 -9.45 -1.14
N GLN A 102 5.80 -10.57 -1.80
CA GLN A 102 5.03 -10.61 -3.05
C GLN A 102 3.64 -9.98 -2.89
N TYR A 103 2.96 -10.25 -1.78
CA TYR A 103 1.69 -9.62 -1.46
C TYR A 103 1.82 -8.10 -1.36
N PHE A 104 2.80 -7.57 -0.61
CA PHE A 104 3.01 -6.13 -0.52
C PHE A 104 3.50 -5.50 -1.84
N ASP A 105 4.22 -6.23 -2.68
CA ASP A 105 4.58 -5.80 -4.04
C ASP A 105 3.33 -5.66 -4.92
N LEU A 106 2.42 -6.62 -4.85
CA LEU A 106 1.11 -6.52 -5.48
C LEU A 106 0.34 -5.29 -4.97
N LEU A 107 0.25 -5.09 -3.65
CA LEU A 107 -0.41 -3.90 -3.09
C LEU A 107 0.21 -2.59 -3.58
N SER A 108 1.53 -2.55 -3.78
CA SER A 108 2.22 -1.38 -4.32
C SER A 108 1.83 -1.07 -5.78
N ARG A 109 1.61 -2.11 -6.60
CA ARG A 109 1.10 -1.94 -7.97
C ARG A 109 -0.34 -1.45 -7.98
N LEU A 110 -1.18 -1.95 -7.07
CA LEU A 110 -2.53 -1.44 -6.86
C LEU A 110 -2.51 0.05 -6.47
N ALA A 111 -1.63 0.43 -5.53
CA ALA A 111 -1.44 1.83 -5.12
C ALA A 111 -0.95 2.73 -6.27
N MET A 112 -0.06 2.23 -7.12
CA MET A 112 0.40 2.95 -8.32
C MET A 112 -0.74 3.19 -9.31
N GLN A 113 -1.57 2.17 -9.56
CA GLN A 113 -2.72 2.32 -10.44
C GLN A 113 -3.75 3.30 -9.86
N ARG A 114 -4.07 3.16 -8.58
CA ARG A 114 -4.95 4.10 -7.87
C ARG A 114 -4.42 5.53 -7.95
N HIS A 115 -3.11 5.72 -7.81
CA HIS A 115 -2.47 7.01 -8.00
C HIS A 115 -2.64 7.56 -9.41
N ARG A 116 -2.56 6.73 -10.46
CA ARG A 116 -2.80 7.16 -11.86
C ARG A 116 -4.24 7.61 -12.09
N GLU A 117 -5.21 6.95 -11.47
CA GLU A 117 -6.62 7.36 -11.52
C GLU A 117 -6.85 8.72 -10.84
N VAL A 118 -6.24 8.92 -9.67
CA VAL A 118 -6.39 10.17 -8.89
C VAL A 118 -5.59 11.33 -9.51
N TYR A 119 -4.46 11.05 -10.17
CA TYR A 119 -3.57 12.04 -10.79
C TYR A 119 -3.28 11.72 -12.27
N PRO A 120 -4.27 11.84 -13.16
CA PRO A 120 -4.15 11.43 -14.57
C PRO A 120 -3.15 12.27 -15.38
N LEU A 121 -2.91 13.53 -14.97
CA LEU A 121 -1.99 14.46 -15.63
C LEU A 121 -0.52 14.01 -15.65
N LEU A 122 -0.11 13.10 -14.75
CA LEU A 122 1.25 12.56 -14.73
C LEU A 122 1.44 11.35 -15.66
N ALA A 123 0.36 10.70 -16.11
CA ALA A 123 0.44 9.50 -16.95
C ALA A 123 0.79 9.80 -18.42
N GLN A 124 0.75 11.07 -18.83
CA GLN A 124 0.97 11.50 -20.22
C GLN A 124 2.42 11.97 -20.50
N THR A 125 3.35 11.80 -19.55
CA THR A 125 4.72 12.35 -19.65
C THR A 125 5.83 11.30 -19.56
N ILE A 126 5.56 10.07 -19.98
CA ILE A 126 6.64 9.12 -20.30
C ILE A 126 6.69 9.04 -21.83
N PRO A 127 7.64 9.70 -22.51
CA PRO A 127 7.94 9.36 -23.88
C PRO A 127 8.53 7.95 -23.87
N SER A 128 7.98 7.06 -24.70
CA SER A 128 8.64 5.82 -25.06
C SER A 128 10.05 6.17 -25.57
N ALA A 129 11.06 5.67 -24.85
CA ALA A 129 12.44 5.64 -25.30
C ALA A 129 12.85 4.18 -25.50
#